data_AF-A0A967Z7P3-F1
#
_entry.id   AF-A0A967Z7P3-F1
#
_cell.length_a   1.000
_cell.length_b   1.000
_cell.length_c   1.000
_cell.angle_alpha   90.00
_cell.angle_beta   90.00
_cell.angle_gamma   90.00
#
_symmetry.space_group_name_H-M   'P 1'
#
loop_
_entity.id
_entity.type
_entity.pdbx_description
1 polymer ?
#
loop_
_entity_poly.entity_id
_entity_poly.type
_entity_poly.pdbx_seq_one_letter_code
_entity_poly.pdbx_strand_id
1 'polypeptide(L)' 'VWIKRLLNTYNKAIWLNPEPRERWDFTPSIKLTREIMDDRMFPLTISGLDDGIKALH' A
#
# COMPACT_ATOMS: atom_id res chain seq x y z
N VAL A 1 -9.44 -12.41 -2.20
CA VAL A 1 -9.30 -13.09 -3.52
C VAL A 1 -9.31 -12.13 -4.70
N TRP A 2 -10.02 -10.99 -4.70
CA TRP A 2 -10.01 -10.04 -5.83
C TRP A 2 -8.77 -9.15 -5.94
N ILE A 3 -8.33 -8.51 -4.85
CA ILE A 3 -7.13 -7.65 -4.88
C ILE A 3 -5.90 -8.45 -5.33
N LYS A 4 -5.71 -9.66 -4.81
CA LYS A 4 -4.63 -10.56 -5.25
C LYS A 4 -4.66 -10.85 -6.75
N ARG A 5 -5.85 -11.00 -7.37
CA ARG A 5 -5.96 -11.16 -8.83
C ARG A 5 -5.53 -9.90 -9.58
N LEU A 6 -5.94 -8.72 -9.10
CA LEU A 6 -5.51 -7.44 -9.67
C LEU A 6 -3.99 -7.28 -9.58
N LEU A 7 -3.39 -7.60 -8.43
CA LEU A 7 -1.94 -7.51 -8.24
C LEU A 7 -1.16 -8.51 -9.10
N ASN A 8 -1.76 -9.66 -9.43
CA ASN A 8 -1.17 -10.63 -10.37
C ASN A 8 -1.21 -10.12 -11.82
N THR A 9 -2.26 -9.40 -12.21
CA THR A 9 -2.38 -8.80 -13.55
C THR A 9 -1.55 -7.52 -13.69
N TYR A 10 -1.55 -6.70 -12.64
CA TYR A 10 -0.84 -5.42 -12.55
C TYR A 10 0.26 -5.53 -11.49
N ASN A 11 1.40 -6.07 -11.90
CA ASN A 11 2.56 -6.25 -11.02
C ASN A 11 3.07 -4.93 -10.43
N LYS A 12 2.98 -3.83 -11.20
CA LYS A 12 3.32 -2.46 -10.78
C LYS A 12 2.11 -1.77 -10.16
N ALA A 13 1.86 -2.08 -8.88
CA ALA A 13 0.81 -1.46 -8.09
C ALA A 13 1.30 -1.15 -6.67
N ILE A 14 0.83 -0.01 -6.13
CA ILE A 14 1.06 0.43 -4.76
C ILE A 14 -0.28 0.86 -4.15
N TRP A 15 -0.35 0.89 -2.82
CA TRP A 15 -1.49 1.45 -2.10
C TRP A 15 -1.08 2.75 -1.40
N LEU A 16 -1.83 3.82 -1.64
CA LEU A 16 -1.67 5.08 -0.92
C LEU A 16 -2.70 5.14 0.20
N ASN A 17 -2.23 5.24 1.44
CA ASN A 17 -3.08 5.28 2.62
C ASN A 17 -3.13 6.71 3.20
N PRO A 18 -4.31 7.34 3.29
CA PRO A 18 -4.45 8.67 3.89
C PRO A 18 -4.32 8.67 5.42
N GLU A 19 -4.45 7.51 6.08
CA GLU A 19 -4.28 7.45 7.53
C GLU A 19 -2.82 7.68 7.93
N PRO A 20 -2.56 8.43 9.02
CA PRO A 20 -1.22 8.57 9.59
C PRO A 20 -0.58 7.20 9.86
N ARG A 21 0.72 7.05 9.57
CA ARG A 21 1.43 5.76 9.70
C ARG A 21 1.34 5.18 11.11
N GLU A 22 1.30 6.04 12.12
CA GLU A 22 1.18 5.68 13.52
C GLU A 22 -0.09 4.86 13.79
N ARG A 23 -1.15 5.04 12.98
CA ARG A 23 -2.41 4.31 13.11
C ARG A 23 -2.44 2.97 12.41
N TRP A 24 -1.49 2.70 11.50
CA TRP A 24 -1.54 1.50 10.65
C TRP A 24 -1.48 0.21 11.48
N ASP A 25 -0.76 0.25 12.60
CA ASP A 25 -0.66 -0.91 13.50
C ASP A 25 -1.82 -1.02 14.49
N PHE A 26 -2.73 -0.03 14.55
CA PHE A 26 -3.91 -0.07 15.41
C PHE A 26 -5.19 -0.39 14.65
N THR A 27 -5.22 -0.16 13.33
CA THR A 27 -6.39 -0.43 12.49
C THR A 27 -6.27 -1.81 11.82
N PRO A 28 -7.08 -2.81 12.21
CA PRO A 28 -6.94 -4.19 11.70
C PRO A 28 -7.07 -4.32 10.18
N SER A 29 -7.96 -3.54 9.57
CA SER A 29 -8.13 -3.54 8.10
C SER A 29 -6.90 -2.99 7.38
N ILE A 30 -6.18 -2.04 7.97
CA ILE A 30 -4.94 -1.49 7.39
C ILE A 30 -3.83 -2.55 7.40
N LYS A 31 -3.70 -3.33 8.49
CA LYS A 31 -2.77 -4.47 8.54
C LYS A 31 -3.06 -5.49 7.45
N LEU A 32 -4.33 -5.89 7.32
CA LEU A 32 -4.75 -6.86 6.31
C LEU A 32 -4.48 -6.33 4.90
N THR A 33 -4.76 -5.06 4.62
CA THR A 33 -4.43 -4.44 3.33
C THR A 33 -2.93 -4.42 3.08
N ARG A 34 -2.11 -4.08 4.09
CA ARG A 34 -0.64 -4.08 3.99
C ARG A 34 -0.11 -5.47 3.60
N GLU A 35 -0.61 -6.52 4.24
CA GLU A 35 -0.28 -7.92 3.91
C GLU A 35 -0.73 -8.31 2.49
N ILE A 36 -1.94 -7.89 2.08
CA ILE A 36 -2.43 -8.16 0.72
C ILE A 36 -1.58 -7.45 -0.34
N MET A 37 -1.09 -6.24 -0.02
CA MET A 37 -0.26 -5.42 -0.91
C MET A 37 1.22 -5.82 -0.90
N ASP A 38 1.62 -6.82 -0.10
CA ASP A 38 3.00 -7.28 0.05
C ASP A 38 3.92 -6.13 0.51
N ASP A 39 3.51 -5.43 1.57
CA ASP A 39 4.18 -4.25 2.15
C ASP A 39 4.38 -3.05 1.20
N ARG A 40 3.78 -3.06 0.01
CA ARG A 40 3.78 -1.93 -0.95
C ARG A 40 2.72 -0.88 -0.64
N MET A 41 2.70 -0.42 0.61
CA MET A 41 1.78 0.60 1.10
C MET A 41 2.53 1.85 1.58
N PHE A 42 2.12 3.01 1.08
CA PHE A 42 2.79 4.30 1.31
C PHE A 42 1.79 5.33 1.85
N PRO A 43 2.23 6.28 2.69
CA PRO A 43 1.36 7.32 3.21
C PRO A 43 1.02 8.32 2.10
N LEU A 44 -0.16 8.92 2.17
CA LEU A 44 -0.58 9.98 1.25
C LEU A 44 0.09 11.31 1.61
N THR A 45 1.42 11.38 1.42
CA THR A 45 2.26 12.58 1.57
C THR A 45 3.13 12.74 0.33
N ILE A 46 3.74 13.91 0.13
CA ILE A 46 4.66 14.13 -1.00
C ILE A 46 5.83 13.13 -0.97
N SER A 47 6.43 12.91 0.20
CA SER A 47 7.49 11.90 0.37
C SER A 47 6.97 10.48 0.12
N GLY A 48 5.77 10.15 0.59
CA GLY A 48 5.18 8.83 0.37
C GLY A 48 4.82 8.55 -1.09
N LEU A 49 4.43 9.59 -1.83
CA LEU A 49 4.22 9.51 -3.28
C LEU A 49 5.54 9.26 -4.02
N ASP A 50 6.60 9.96 -3.66
CA ASP A 50 7.94 9.75 -4.26
C ASP A 50 8.46 8.32 -3.98
N ASP A 51 8.38 7.87 -2.72
CA ASP A 51 8.74 6.50 -2.33
C ASP A 51 7.88 5.45 -3.04
N GLY A 52 6.58 5.71 -3.17
CA GLY A 52 5.64 4.83 -3.86
C GLY A 52 5.94 4.72 -5.35
N ILE A 53 6.24 5.84 -6.01
CA ILE A 53 6.63 5.84 -7.43
C ILE A 53 7.93 5.04 -7.60
N LYS A 54 8.94 5.27 -6.76
CA LYS A 54 10.21 4.50 -6.79
C LYS A 54 10.00 3.00 -6.70
N ALA A 55 9.03 2.54 -5.89
CA ALA A 55 8.69 1.12 -5.76
C ALA A 55 8.01 0.51 -7.01
N LEU A 56 7.57 1.33 -7.97
CA LEU A 56 6.97 0.90 -9.23
C LEU A 56 7.98 0.78 -10.38
N HIS A 57 9.24 1.20 -10.19
CA HIS A 57 10.26 1.13 -11.22
C HIS A 57 10.77 -0.29 -11.43
#